data_AF-A0A9P8JLJ5-F1
#
_entry.id   AF-A0A9P8JLJ5-F1
#
_cell.length_a   1.000
_cell.length_b   1.000
_cell.length_c   1.000
_cell.angle_alpha   90.00
_cell.angle_beta   90.00
_cell.angle_gamma   90.00
#
_symmetry.space_group_name_H-M   'P 1'
#
loop_
_entity.id
_entity.type
_entity.pdbx_description
1 polymer ?
#
loop_
_entity_poly.entity_id
_entity_poly.type
_entity_poly.pdbx_seq_one_letter_code
_entity_poly.pdbx_strand_id
1 'polypeptide(L)'
;MQCSMLPKIRYLESGRLLLKQKAAVHAKIKAVSKSFEVHPPPAQWKGIKKGDPLPAIDPLSISAIKETGWSLDMDALARQPRHNPNHSQLMHLLSALQNSTHAWPFLQPVNKDEVLDYYEVIKQPMDLSTMEQKLENDAYETPEDFIRDATLICVNCRRYNAEQTPYHKAAIKLEKELWKKVKDVPEWSYIEQEHFAEVGK
;
A
#
# COMPACT_ATOMS: atom_id res chain seq x y z
N MET A 1 -9.64 -33.05 13.65
CA MET A 1 -8.39 -32.45 14.19
C MET A 1 -7.48 -33.55 14.69
N GLN A 2 -6.47 -33.96 13.91
CA GLN A 2 -5.47 -34.92 14.37
C GLN A 2 -4.23 -34.14 14.82
N CYS A 3 -3.98 -34.12 16.13
CA CYS A 3 -2.69 -33.68 16.67
C CYS A 3 -1.77 -34.91 16.72
N SER A 4 -0.81 -35.00 15.79
CA SER A 4 0.21 -36.04 15.79
C SER A 4 1.52 -35.50 16.38
N MET A 5 2.10 -36.25 17.30
CA MET A 5 3.41 -35.93 17.86
C MET A 5 4.49 -36.32 16.87
N LEU A 6 5.37 -35.38 16.51
CA LEU A 6 6.54 -35.65 15.67
C LEU A 6 7.52 -36.60 16.39
N PRO A 7 7.79 -37.82 15.88
CA PRO A 7 8.60 -38.83 16.57
C PRO A 7 10.06 -38.41 16.81
N LYS A 8 10.56 -37.46 16.02
CA LYS A 8 11.94 -36.94 16.12
C LYS A 8 12.13 -35.95 17.27
N ILE A 9 11.05 -35.52 17.94
CA ILE A 9 11.11 -34.54 19.03
C ILE A 9 10.99 -35.26 20.37
N ARG A 10 11.98 -35.05 21.24
CA ARG A 10 11.95 -35.54 22.63
C ARG A 10 11.22 -34.52 23.52
N TYR A 11 9.88 -34.59 23.52
CA TYR A 11 9.02 -33.59 24.19
C TYR A 11 9.28 -33.42 25.69
N LEU A 12 9.69 -34.50 26.39
CA LEU A 12 10.06 -34.45 27.81
C LEU A 12 11.30 -33.59 28.09
N GLU A 13 12.14 -33.34 27.07
CA GLU A 13 13.33 -32.48 27.15
C GLU A 13 13.14 -31.15 26.41
N SER A 14 11.89 -30.78 26.09
CA SER A 14 11.55 -29.58 25.30
C SER A 14 12.17 -28.30 25.87
N GLY A 15 12.22 -28.12 27.20
CA GLY A 15 12.86 -26.96 27.82
C GLY A 15 14.36 -26.84 27.48
N ARG A 16 15.10 -27.95 27.51
CA ARG A 16 16.52 -27.99 27.15
C ARG A 16 16.71 -27.78 25.64
N LEU A 17 15.82 -28.36 24.83
CA LEU A 17 15.82 -28.19 23.38
C LEU A 17 15.65 -26.71 23.00
N LEU A 18 14.64 -26.04 23.56
CA LEU A 18 14.35 -24.62 23.31
C LEU A 18 15.51 -23.71 23.74
N LEU A 19 16.15 -24.00 24.88
CA LEU A 19 17.35 -23.27 25.32
C LEU A 19 18.50 -23.38 24.31
N LYS A 20 18.77 -24.58 23.79
CA LYS A 20 19.79 -24.80 22.75
C LYS A 20 19.44 -24.08 21.44
N GLN A 21 18.18 -24.16 21.01
CA GLN A 21 17.71 -23.48 19.81
C GLN A 21 17.84 -21.95 19.94
N LYS A 22 17.40 -21.38 21.08
CA LYS A 22 17.57 -19.96 21.38
C LYS A 22 19.04 -19.55 21.36
N ALA A 23 19.92 -20.34 21.97
CA ALA A 23 21.36 -20.08 21.96
C ALA A 23 21.94 -20.10 20.53
N ALA A 24 21.53 -21.07 19.71
CA ALA A 24 21.96 -21.17 18.31
C ALA A 24 21.48 -19.98 17.47
N VAL A 25 20.22 -19.57 17.62
CA VAL A 25 19.65 -18.38 16.95
C VAL A 25 20.40 -17.13 17.38
N HIS A 26 20.63 -16.92 18.68
CA HIS A 26 21.40 -15.79 19.18
C HIS A 26 22.84 -15.78 18.65
N ALA A 27 23.51 -16.93 18.61
CA ALA A 27 24.86 -17.04 18.05
C ALA A 27 24.89 -16.68 16.55
N LYS A 28 23.87 -17.10 15.80
CA LYS A 28 23.75 -16.76 14.37
C LYS A 28 23.50 -15.27 14.15
N ILE A 29 22.60 -14.66 14.93
CA ILE A 29 22.35 -13.21 14.90
C ILE A 29 23.64 -12.45 15.21
N LYS A 30 24.36 -12.85 16.27
CA LYS A 30 25.63 -12.22 16.67
C LYS A 30 26.71 -12.30 15.59
N ALA A 31 26.70 -13.32 14.75
CA ALA A 31 27.65 -13.47 13.66
C ALA A 31 27.38 -12.55 12.46
N VAL A 32 26.17 -11.99 12.34
CA VAL A 32 25.75 -11.19 11.16
C VAL A 32 25.23 -9.79 11.51
N SER A 33 24.97 -9.50 12.78
CA SER A 33 24.33 -8.26 13.22
C SER A 33 24.89 -7.82 14.57
N LYS A 34 25.05 -6.50 14.75
CA LYS A 34 25.38 -5.87 16.04
C LYS A 34 24.15 -5.47 16.87
N SER A 35 22.94 -5.89 16.48
CA SER A 35 21.69 -5.52 17.15
C SER A 35 21.59 -5.94 18.62
N PHE A 36 22.51 -6.78 19.10
CA PHE A 36 22.59 -7.21 20.49
C PHE A 36 23.42 -6.27 21.38
N GLU A 37 24.11 -5.29 20.79
CA GLU A 37 24.85 -4.25 21.52
C GLU A 37 23.84 -3.23 22.08
N VAL A 38 23.67 -3.22 23.40
CA VAL A 38 22.78 -2.28 24.09
C VAL A 38 23.61 -1.12 24.60
N HIS A 39 23.41 0.08 24.06
CA HIS A 39 24.09 1.29 24.50
C HIS A 39 23.35 1.94 25.67
N PRO A 40 24.07 2.50 26.66
CA PRO A 40 23.46 3.24 27.76
C PRO A 40 22.80 4.54 27.25
N PRO A 41 21.79 5.05 27.96
CA PRO A 41 21.19 6.34 27.60
C PRO A 41 22.20 7.48 27.72
N PRO A 42 22.03 8.57 26.93
CA PRO A 42 22.85 9.77 27.04
C PRO A 42 22.92 10.31 28.47
N ALA A 43 24.10 10.76 28.89
CA ALA A 43 24.33 11.28 30.24
C ALA A 43 23.43 12.48 30.57
N GLN A 44 23.06 13.27 29.57
CA GLN A 44 22.16 14.42 29.67
C GLN A 44 20.73 14.03 30.10
N TRP A 45 20.35 12.76 29.91
CA TRP A 45 19.03 12.26 30.33
C TRP A 45 19.02 11.71 31.76
N LYS A 46 20.15 11.74 32.45
CA LYS A 46 20.25 11.24 33.82
C LYS A 46 19.44 12.14 34.77
N GLY A 47 18.47 11.54 35.46
CA GLY A 47 17.66 12.22 36.49
C GLY A 47 16.38 12.89 35.98
N ILE A 48 16.05 12.76 34.69
CA ILE A 48 14.78 13.25 34.13
C ILE A 48 13.64 12.35 34.61
N LYS A 49 12.54 12.96 35.08
CA LYS A 49 11.35 12.20 35.51
C LYS A 49 10.45 11.90 34.31
N LYS A 50 9.68 10.83 34.42
CA LYS A 50 8.70 10.45 33.40
C LYS A 50 7.66 11.57 33.25
N GLY A 51 7.63 12.21 32.07
CA GLY A 51 6.73 13.33 31.75
C GLY A 51 7.42 14.67 31.56
N ASP A 52 8.67 14.81 32.01
CA ASP A 52 9.47 16.00 31.72
C ASP A 52 9.97 15.99 30.27
N PRO A 53 10.06 17.15 29.59
CA PRO A 53 10.59 17.24 28.24
C PRO A 53 12.09 16.86 28.24
N LEU A 54 12.47 16.00 27.30
CA LEU A 54 13.86 15.63 27.10
C LEU A 54 14.65 16.81 26.52
N PRO A 55 15.87 17.09 27.01
CA PRO A 55 16.72 18.11 26.42
C PRO A 55 17.12 17.70 25.00
N ALA A 56 17.20 18.69 24.09
CA ALA A 56 17.70 18.47 22.74
C ALA A 56 19.17 18.05 22.79
N ILE A 57 19.51 16.99 22.05
CA ILE A 57 20.87 16.47 21.94
C ILE A 57 21.20 16.41 20.45
N ASP A 58 22.43 16.82 20.09
CA ASP A 58 22.96 16.56 18.76
C ASP A 58 23.19 15.05 18.57
N PRO A 59 22.48 14.38 17.65
CA PRO A 59 22.62 12.95 17.43
C PRO A 59 24.06 12.53 17.05
N LEU A 60 24.82 13.39 16.37
CA LEU A 60 26.20 13.09 15.94
C LEU A 60 27.21 13.10 17.11
N SER A 61 26.82 13.70 18.24
CA SER A 61 27.62 13.66 19.47
C SER A 61 27.59 12.30 20.18
N ILE A 62 26.65 11.43 19.82
CA ILE A 62 26.50 10.10 20.42
C ILE A 62 27.36 9.10 19.62
N SER A 63 28.44 8.60 20.23
CA SER A 63 29.40 7.69 19.57
C SER A 63 28.74 6.49 18.89
N ALA A 64 27.75 5.90 19.55
CA ALA A 64 27.00 4.76 19.00
C ALA A 64 26.26 5.12 17.69
N ILE A 65 25.64 6.31 17.61
CA ILE A 65 24.95 6.78 16.39
C ILE A 65 25.96 7.09 15.29
N LYS A 66 27.11 7.68 15.65
CA LYS A 66 28.18 7.96 14.70
C LYS A 66 28.75 6.67 14.07
N GLU A 67 28.90 5.61 14.86
CA GLU A 67 29.44 4.32 14.41
C GLU A 67 28.49 3.54 13.47
N THR A 68 27.19 3.81 13.50
CA THR A 68 26.23 3.17 12.58
C THR A 68 26.25 3.78 11.17
N GLY A 69 26.96 4.90 10.97
CA GLY A 69 26.92 5.65 9.72
C GLY A 69 25.60 6.39 9.51
N TRP A 70 24.81 6.58 10.57
CA TRP A 70 23.58 7.36 10.52
C TRP A 70 23.86 8.82 10.15
N SER A 71 22.95 9.42 9.38
CA SER A 71 22.99 10.84 9.05
C SER A 71 21.61 11.49 9.18
N LEU A 72 21.59 12.82 9.29
CA LEU A 72 20.36 13.60 9.29
C LEU A 72 19.54 13.37 8.01
N ASP A 73 20.20 13.24 6.87
CA ASP A 73 19.54 12.97 5.59
C ASP A 73 18.88 11.58 5.58
N MET A 74 19.54 10.55 6.12
CA MET A 74 18.96 9.21 6.24
C MET A 74 17.72 9.22 7.14
N ASP A 75 17.75 9.97 8.23
CA ASP A 75 16.62 10.12 9.15
C ASP A 75 15.45 10.89 8.53
N ALA A 76 15.75 11.97 7.81
CA ALA A 76 14.75 12.72 7.06
C ALA A 76 14.05 11.83 6.03
N LEU A 77 14.81 11.03 5.27
CA LEU A 77 14.27 10.04 4.32
C LEU A 77 13.46 8.96 5.01
N ALA A 78 13.93 8.44 6.15
CA ALA A 78 13.22 7.38 6.88
C ALA A 78 11.87 7.84 7.45
N ARG A 79 11.72 9.14 7.75
CA ARG A 79 10.49 9.77 8.22
C ARG A 79 9.54 10.18 7.10
N GLN A 80 9.96 10.12 5.84
CA GLN A 80 9.06 10.38 4.74
C GLN A 80 7.89 9.39 4.79
N PRO A 81 6.64 9.85 4.54
CA PRO A 81 5.50 8.96 4.43
C PRO A 81 5.84 7.86 3.42
N ARG A 82 5.71 6.61 3.85
CA ARG A 82 5.85 5.49 2.94
C ARG A 82 4.52 5.32 2.23
N HIS A 83 4.57 5.20 0.91
CA HIS A 83 3.42 4.81 0.13
C HIS A 83 2.77 3.53 0.68
N ASN A 84 1.47 3.37 0.40
CA ASN A 84 0.71 2.17 0.73
C ASN A 84 1.48 0.90 0.27
N PRO A 85 1.51 -0.20 1.05
CA PRO A 85 2.10 -1.47 0.61
C PRO A 85 1.63 -1.95 -0.78
N ASN A 86 0.42 -1.57 -1.20
CA ASN A 86 -0.15 -1.89 -2.50
C ASN A 86 0.17 -0.86 -3.60
N HIS A 87 0.84 0.25 -3.29
CA HIS A 87 1.03 1.37 -4.21
C HIS A 87 1.68 0.95 -5.53
N SER A 88 2.68 0.07 -5.48
CA SER A 88 3.33 -0.47 -6.68
C SER A 88 2.35 -1.27 -7.56
N GLN A 89 1.55 -2.16 -6.96
CA GLN A 89 0.53 -2.92 -7.67
C GLN A 89 -0.55 -2.01 -8.26
N LEU A 90 -0.97 -0.98 -7.53
CA LEU A 90 -1.94 0.01 -8.01
C LEU A 90 -1.36 0.85 -9.16
N MET A 91 -0.09 1.25 -9.09
CA MET A 91 0.60 1.96 -10.18
C MET A 91 0.68 1.11 -11.44
N HIS A 92 1.03 -0.17 -11.31
CA HIS A 92 1.03 -1.11 -12.44
C HIS A 92 -0.37 -1.32 -13.02
N LEU A 93 -1.40 -1.40 -12.17
CA LEU A 93 -2.79 -1.51 -12.61
C LEU A 93 -3.22 -0.25 -13.36
N LEU A 94 -2.98 0.93 -12.79
CA LEU A 94 -3.30 2.22 -13.41
C LEU A 94 -2.64 2.37 -14.78
N SER A 95 -1.34 2.09 -14.86
CA SER A 95 -0.58 2.12 -16.10
C SER A 95 -1.15 1.14 -17.14
N ALA A 96 -1.58 -0.06 -16.72
CA ALA A 96 -2.22 -1.01 -17.61
C ALA A 96 -3.56 -0.48 -18.16
N LEU A 97 -4.35 0.21 -17.32
CA LEU A 97 -5.60 0.84 -17.74
C LEU A 97 -5.35 2.01 -18.69
N GLN A 98 -4.44 2.93 -18.37
CA GLN A 98 -4.10 4.09 -19.22
C GLN A 98 -3.57 3.66 -20.60
N ASN A 99 -2.81 2.56 -20.66
CA ASN A 99 -2.28 2.03 -21.92
C ASN A 99 -3.26 1.14 -22.70
N SER A 100 -4.49 0.95 -22.19
CA SER A 100 -5.51 0.21 -22.93
C SER A 100 -5.90 0.96 -24.20
N THR A 101 -6.08 0.22 -25.30
CA THR A 101 -6.63 0.79 -26.56
C THR A 101 -8.05 1.33 -26.40
N HIS A 102 -8.71 1.03 -25.28
CA HIS A 102 -10.07 1.47 -24.96
C HIS A 102 -10.11 2.58 -23.91
N ALA A 103 -8.94 3.07 -23.44
CA ALA A 103 -8.86 4.10 -22.41
C ALA A 103 -9.05 5.54 -22.92
N TRP A 104 -9.01 5.76 -24.24
CA TRP A 104 -8.99 7.09 -24.85
C TRP A 104 -10.07 8.09 -24.35
N PRO A 105 -11.33 7.69 -23.98
CA PRO A 105 -12.30 8.66 -23.48
C PRO A 105 -12.23 8.89 -21.97
N PHE A 106 -11.34 8.18 -21.28
CA PHE A 106 -11.24 8.14 -19.82
C PHE A 106 -9.90 8.69 -19.30
N LEU A 107 -9.00 9.13 -20.19
CA LEU A 107 -7.67 9.61 -19.82
C LEU A 107 -7.70 10.95 -19.07
N GLN A 108 -8.74 11.75 -19.29
CA GLN A 108 -8.89 13.09 -18.74
C GLN A 108 -10.34 13.31 -18.29
N PRO A 109 -10.61 14.29 -17.40
CA PRO A 109 -11.97 14.66 -17.04
C PRO A 109 -12.77 15.10 -18.27
N VAL A 110 -14.08 14.81 -18.28
CA VAL A 110 -14.97 15.27 -19.37
C VAL A 110 -15.01 16.80 -19.39
N ASN A 111 -14.77 17.42 -20.54
CA ASN A 111 -14.77 18.87 -20.65
C ASN A 111 -16.20 19.43 -20.54
N LYS A 112 -16.46 20.22 -19.49
CA LYS A 112 -17.76 20.87 -19.23
C LYS A 112 -18.20 21.82 -20.35
N ASP A 113 -17.25 22.41 -21.08
CA ASP A 113 -17.55 23.38 -22.13
C ASP A 113 -17.91 22.67 -23.45
N GLU A 114 -17.52 21.40 -23.61
CA GLU A 114 -17.87 20.55 -24.75
C GLU A 114 -19.14 19.73 -24.48
N VAL A 115 -19.36 19.30 -23.23
CA VAL A 115 -20.50 18.48 -22.80
C VAL A 115 -21.25 19.16 -21.67
N LEU A 116 -22.17 20.05 -22.04
CA LEU A 116 -22.80 21.03 -21.14
C LEU A 116 -23.61 20.41 -20.00
N ASP A 117 -24.32 19.31 -20.25
CA ASP A 117 -25.21 18.65 -19.28
C ASP A 117 -24.51 17.53 -18.47
N TYR A 118 -23.24 17.24 -18.75
CA TYR A 118 -22.55 16.09 -18.17
C TYR A 118 -22.57 16.09 -16.64
N TYR A 119 -22.19 17.20 -16.03
CA TYR A 119 -22.13 17.34 -14.57
C TYR A 119 -23.51 17.53 -13.91
N GLU A 120 -24.54 17.78 -14.70
CA GLU A 120 -25.92 17.72 -14.21
C GLU A 120 -26.40 16.26 -14.09
N VAL A 121 -25.99 15.41 -15.02
CA VAL A 121 -26.35 13.98 -15.04
C VAL A 121 -25.45 13.16 -14.12
N ILE A 122 -24.13 13.37 -14.18
CA ILE A 122 -23.11 12.61 -13.45
C ILE A 122 -22.64 13.41 -12.23
N LYS A 123 -23.01 12.93 -11.04
CA LYS A 123 -22.77 13.64 -9.77
C LYS A 123 -21.37 13.42 -9.20
N GLN A 124 -20.74 12.29 -9.51
CA GLN A 124 -19.41 11.92 -9.04
C GLN A 124 -18.54 11.59 -10.25
N PRO A 125 -18.03 12.58 -10.98
CA PRO A 125 -17.15 12.37 -12.14
C PRO A 125 -15.84 11.71 -11.70
N MET A 126 -15.25 10.89 -12.56
CA MET A 126 -13.95 10.26 -12.35
C MET A 126 -13.28 9.98 -13.69
N ASP A 127 -11.96 9.96 -13.71
CA ASP A 127 -11.11 9.70 -14.87
C ASP A 127 -9.72 9.21 -14.43
N LEU A 128 -8.94 8.65 -15.36
CA LEU A 128 -7.65 8.03 -15.06
C LEU A 128 -6.57 9.03 -14.61
N SER A 129 -6.62 10.30 -15.03
CA SER A 129 -5.66 11.31 -14.56
C SER A 129 -5.97 11.77 -13.14
N THR A 130 -7.26 11.89 -12.79
CA THR A 130 -7.67 12.13 -11.41
C THR A 130 -7.26 10.97 -10.51
N MET A 131 -7.42 9.73 -10.97
CA MET A 131 -6.93 8.55 -10.24
C MET A 131 -5.41 8.55 -10.06
N GLU A 132 -4.65 8.96 -11.08
CA GLU A 132 -3.19 9.10 -10.99
C GLU A 132 -2.78 10.06 -9.88
N GLN A 133 -3.38 11.27 -9.86
CA GLN A 133 -3.15 12.26 -8.81
C GLN A 133 -3.54 11.73 -7.43
N LYS A 134 -4.66 11.01 -7.31
CA LYS A 134 -5.06 10.39 -6.04
C LYS A 134 -4.05 9.35 -5.57
N LEU A 135 -3.51 8.54 -6.48
CA LEU A 135 -2.52 7.51 -6.15
C LEU A 135 -1.17 8.10 -5.75
N GLU A 136 -0.68 9.12 -6.46
CA GLU A 136 0.56 9.85 -6.12
C GLU A 136 0.49 10.51 -4.75
N ASN A 137 -0.69 11.01 -4.37
CA ASN A 137 -0.94 11.64 -3.08
C ASN A 137 -1.36 10.65 -1.96
N ASP A 138 -1.18 9.35 -2.17
CA ASP A 138 -1.56 8.28 -1.22
C ASP A 138 -3.03 8.34 -0.74
N ALA A 139 -3.94 8.82 -1.60
CA ALA A 139 -5.36 8.96 -1.28
C ALA A 139 -6.14 7.63 -1.38
N TYR A 140 -5.47 6.50 -1.64
CA TYR A 140 -6.04 5.16 -1.65
C TYR A 140 -5.51 4.35 -0.47
N GLU A 141 -6.33 4.19 0.57
CA GLU A 141 -5.97 3.41 1.75
C GLU A 141 -6.01 1.90 1.46
N THR A 142 -6.96 1.47 0.63
CA THR A 142 -7.08 0.07 0.21
C THR A 142 -7.20 -0.09 -1.31
N PRO A 143 -6.89 -1.28 -1.86
CA PRO A 143 -7.10 -1.56 -3.27
C PRO A 143 -8.56 -1.38 -3.72
N GLU A 144 -9.53 -1.62 -2.84
CA GLU A 144 -10.95 -1.42 -3.09
C GLU A 144 -11.28 0.04 -3.37
N ASP A 145 -10.62 0.99 -2.70
CA ASP A 145 -10.85 2.42 -2.96
C ASP A 145 -10.44 2.78 -4.40
N PHE A 146 -9.33 2.24 -4.87
CA PHE A 146 -8.87 2.40 -6.26
C PHE A 146 -9.82 1.71 -7.25
N ILE A 147 -10.21 0.46 -6.98
CA ILE A 147 -11.11 -0.31 -7.85
C ILE A 147 -12.49 0.33 -7.94
N ARG A 148 -12.95 0.97 -6.86
CA ARG A 148 -14.20 1.73 -6.83
C ARG A 148 -14.18 2.89 -7.80
N ASP A 149 -13.11 3.69 -7.81
CA ASP A 149 -12.95 4.80 -8.75
C ASP A 149 -12.82 4.30 -10.20
N ALA A 150 -12.04 3.25 -10.45
CA ALA A 150 -11.92 2.66 -11.79
C ALA A 150 -13.27 2.14 -12.32
N THR A 151 -14.08 1.55 -11.42
CA THR A 151 -15.43 1.08 -11.74
C THR A 151 -16.38 2.26 -11.96
N LEU A 152 -16.26 3.34 -11.18
CA LEU A 152 -17.05 4.56 -11.31
C LEU A 152 -16.88 5.22 -12.68
N ILE A 153 -15.66 5.24 -13.24
CA ILE A 153 -15.40 5.68 -14.63
C ILE A 153 -16.33 4.93 -15.60
N CYS A 154 -16.35 3.61 -15.50
CA CYS A 154 -17.10 2.73 -16.41
C CYS A 154 -18.62 2.87 -16.20
N VAL A 155 -19.08 2.96 -14.94
CA VAL A 155 -20.49 3.15 -14.61
C VAL A 155 -21.00 4.50 -15.10
N ASN A 156 -20.28 5.59 -14.83
CA ASN A 156 -20.66 6.93 -15.28
C ASN A 156 -20.74 6.99 -16.80
N CYS A 157 -19.79 6.38 -17.50
CA CYS A 157 -19.81 6.31 -18.96
C CYS A 157 -21.06 5.59 -19.47
N ARG A 158 -21.40 4.43 -18.90
CA ARG A 158 -22.59 3.66 -19.31
C ARG A 158 -23.91 4.36 -18.93
N ARG A 159 -23.92 5.11 -17.83
CA ARG A 159 -25.08 5.88 -17.38
C ARG A 159 -25.37 7.06 -18.30
N TYR A 160 -24.33 7.76 -18.76
CA TYR A 160 -24.46 8.92 -19.63
C TYR A 160 -24.63 8.53 -21.11
N ASN A 161 -23.96 7.49 -21.57
CA ASN A 161 -23.91 7.12 -22.99
C ASN A 161 -24.75 5.87 -23.32
N ALA A 162 -25.49 5.94 -24.43
CA ALA A 162 -26.26 4.82 -24.95
C ALA A 162 -25.38 3.63 -25.40
N GLU A 163 -25.90 2.40 -25.28
CA GLU A 163 -25.16 1.14 -25.48
C GLU A 163 -24.47 0.99 -26.85
N GLN A 164 -25.08 1.57 -27.88
CA GLN A 164 -24.58 1.52 -29.25
C GLN A 164 -23.32 2.36 -29.47
N THR A 165 -23.05 3.34 -28.59
CA THR A 165 -21.97 4.31 -28.74
C THR A 165 -20.58 3.66 -28.57
N PRO A 166 -19.54 4.21 -29.21
CA PRO A 166 -18.17 3.75 -28.99
C PRO A 166 -17.72 3.93 -27.54
N TYR A 167 -18.22 4.96 -26.83
CA TYR A 167 -17.92 5.23 -25.41
C TYR A 167 -18.41 4.11 -24.49
N HIS A 168 -19.68 3.72 -24.64
CA HIS A 168 -20.25 2.65 -23.83
C HIS A 168 -19.51 1.31 -24.07
N LYS A 169 -19.20 1.00 -25.33
CA LYS A 169 -18.41 -0.19 -25.69
C LYS A 169 -16.99 -0.13 -25.12
N ALA A 170 -16.35 1.05 -25.11
CA ALA A 170 -15.03 1.24 -24.51
C ALA A 170 -15.07 0.99 -22.99
N ALA A 171 -16.09 1.47 -22.29
CA ALA A 171 -16.27 1.24 -20.85
C ALA A 171 -16.38 -0.25 -20.51
N ILE A 172 -17.17 -1.02 -21.27
CA ILE A 172 -17.30 -2.48 -21.07
C ILE A 172 -15.94 -3.18 -21.24
N LYS A 173 -15.17 -2.78 -22.25
CA LYS A 173 -13.88 -3.41 -22.52
C LYS A 173 -12.83 -3.04 -21.47
N LEU A 174 -12.77 -1.77 -21.05
CA LEU A 174 -11.87 -1.31 -20.01
C LEU A 174 -12.19 -1.98 -18.66
N GLU A 175 -13.47 -2.08 -18.29
CA GLU A 175 -13.90 -2.79 -17.08
C GLU A 175 -13.49 -4.28 -17.11
N LYS A 176 -13.62 -4.94 -18.27
CA LYS A 176 -13.15 -6.32 -18.42
C LYS A 176 -11.64 -6.45 -18.22
N GLU A 177 -10.86 -5.48 -18.72
CA GLU A 177 -9.41 -5.46 -18.53
C GLU A 177 -9.02 -5.19 -17.08
N LEU A 178 -9.70 -4.25 -16.40
CA LEU A 178 -9.58 -4.01 -14.96
C LEU A 178 -9.74 -5.30 -14.18
N TRP A 179 -10.87 -6.00 -14.35
CA TRP A 179 -11.14 -7.21 -13.57
C TRP A 179 -10.24 -8.38 -13.92
N LYS A 180 -9.71 -8.45 -15.15
CA LYS A 180 -8.67 -9.42 -15.50
C LYS A 180 -7.41 -9.15 -14.68
N LYS A 181 -6.96 -7.89 -14.62
CA LYS A 181 -5.75 -7.49 -13.89
C LYS A 181 -5.90 -7.63 -12.37
N VAL A 182 -7.06 -7.31 -11.82
CA VAL A 182 -7.34 -7.52 -10.38
C VAL A 182 -7.20 -8.99 -10.02
N LYS A 183 -7.70 -9.91 -10.86
CA LYS A 183 -7.57 -11.37 -10.66
C LYS A 183 -6.14 -11.90 -10.82
N ASP A 184 -5.29 -11.20 -11.57
CA ASP A 184 -3.88 -11.56 -11.74
C ASP A 184 -3.06 -11.30 -10.45
N VAL A 185 -3.59 -10.55 -9.48
CA VAL A 185 -2.95 -10.26 -8.19
C VAL A 185 -3.47 -11.21 -7.11
N PRO A 186 -2.68 -12.21 -6.65
CA PRO A 186 -3.14 -13.22 -5.69
C PRO A 186 -3.65 -12.63 -4.36
N GLU A 187 -3.02 -11.54 -3.91
CA GLU A 187 -3.37 -10.83 -2.68
C GLU A 187 -4.78 -10.24 -2.72
N TRP A 188 -5.34 -10.00 -3.90
CA TRP A 188 -6.67 -9.40 -4.09
C TRP A 188 -7.74 -10.43 -4.51
N SER A 189 -7.45 -11.72 -4.34
CA SER A 189 -8.38 -12.81 -4.70
C SER A 189 -9.74 -12.77 -3.99
N TYR A 190 -9.83 -12.06 -2.86
CA TYR A 190 -11.09 -11.83 -2.14
C TYR A 190 -11.95 -10.68 -2.69
N ILE A 191 -11.39 -9.87 -3.60
CA ILE A 191 -12.08 -8.73 -4.19
C ILE A 191 -12.92 -9.22 -5.38
N GLU A 192 -14.23 -9.28 -5.18
CA GLU A 192 -15.20 -9.70 -6.19
C GLU A 192 -15.90 -8.51 -6.84
N GLN A 193 -16.26 -8.64 -8.13
CA GLN A 193 -16.93 -7.59 -8.89
C GLN A 193 -18.30 -7.20 -8.30
N GLU A 194 -18.98 -8.15 -7.65
CA GLU A 194 -20.29 -7.94 -7.04
C GLU A 194 -20.26 -6.94 -5.90
N HIS A 195 -19.13 -6.81 -5.18
CA HIS A 195 -18.95 -5.84 -4.12
C HIS A 195 -19.05 -4.37 -4.60
N PHE A 196 -18.95 -4.16 -5.91
CA PHE A 196 -18.98 -2.82 -6.54
C PHE A 196 -20.27 -2.59 -7.35
N ALA A 197 -21.27 -3.47 -7.24
CA ALA A 197 -22.53 -3.36 -7.99
C ALA A 197 -23.36 -2.11 -7.65
N GLU A 198 -23.05 -1.41 -6.56
CA GLU A 198 -23.73 -0.19 -6.12
C GLU A 198 -22.98 1.11 -6.46
N VAL A 199 -21.79 1.00 -7.05
CA VAL A 199 -21.00 2.18 -7.44
C VAL A 199 -21.79 3.01 -8.45
N GLY A 200 -21.99 4.30 -8.17
CA GLY A 200 -22.68 5.23 -9.06
C GLY A 200 -24.21 5.12 -9.11
N LYS A 201 -24.85 4.36 -8.20
CA LYS A 201 -26.30 4.40 -7.98
C LYS A 201 -26.75 5.75 -7.45
#